data_AF-A0A936U9C3-F1
#
_entry.id   AF-A0A936U9C3-F1
#
_cell.length_a   1.000
_cell.length_b   1.000
_cell.length_c   1.000
_cell.angle_alpha   90.00
_cell.angle_beta   90.00
_cell.angle_gamma   90.00
#
_symmetry.space_group_name_H-M   'P 1'
#
loop_
_entity.id
_entity.type
_entity.pdbx_description
1 polymer ?
#
loop_
_entity_poly.entity_id
_entity_poly.type
_entity_poly.pdbx_seq_one_letter_code
_entity_poly.pdbx_strand_id
1 'polypeptide(L)'
;MHPPLTAPLVFLLLSGCGEARAPGGGEQGSGRPSLPTVVLSDGQMPTPFDCGGTTCAERALDGFVCDAQTPRAEAVVVSGHSLPPLYLGGSAEALASAIACVGPSLVVLDTCYGFSTPLMEALVRAGVQARVVGSRRQVPGEGLRYGPAFLEARGAAARGDAVRRGDEALESWTVNADELNLTLSLVEAMSPEALTQNLQRVHPNLVNAPLGGAIVLVPVVAERFRRAQTLTNVEAHDDGAP
;
A
#
# COMPACT_ATOMS: atom_id res chain seq x y z
N MET A 1 -1.62 -70.60 -69.61
CA MET A 1 -1.57 -71.03 -68.19
C MET A 1 -1.81 -69.79 -67.34
N HIS A 2 -2.70 -69.90 -66.36
CA HIS A 2 -3.22 -68.80 -65.53
C HIS A 2 -2.16 -68.12 -64.63
N PRO A 3 -2.44 -66.87 -64.16
CA PRO A 3 -1.51 -65.89 -63.55
C PRO A 3 -1.42 -66.08 -62.02
N PRO A 4 -0.64 -65.29 -61.21
CA PRO A 4 -1.09 -63.97 -60.66
C PRO A 4 0.08 -62.96 -60.35
N LEU A 5 -0.09 -61.63 -60.31
CA LEU A 5 -0.70 -60.77 -59.27
C LEU A 5 -0.16 -61.00 -57.84
N THR A 6 0.62 -60.06 -57.28
CA THR A 6 0.43 -59.45 -55.92
C THR A 6 1.63 -58.58 -55.49
N ALA A 7 1.30 -57.38 -55.00
CA ALA A 7 2.13 -56.52 -54.15
C ALA A 7 1.93 -56.92 -52.66
N PRO A 8 2.37 -56.12 -51.67
CA PRO A 8 3.69 -55.59 -51.32
C PRO A 8 4.12 -56.15 -49.92
N LEU A 9 4.99 -55.41 -49.21
CA LEU A 9 5.12 -55.30 -47.74
C LEU A 9 6.37 -55.90 -47.06
N VAL A 10 6.84 -55.13 -46.05
CA VAL A 10 7.69 -55.46 -44.88
C VAL A 10 9.21 -55.38 -45.09
N PHE A 11 10.05 -54.74 -44.24
CA PHE A 11 9.97 -53.75 -43.15
C PHE A 11 11.44 -53.54 -42.66
N LEU A 12 11.74 -52.37 -42.07
CA LEU A 12 12.84 -52.08 -41.10
C LEU A 12 14.29 -52.10 -41.64
N LEU A 13 15.24 -51.28 -41.20
CA LEU A 13 15.37 -50.26 -40.15
C LEU A 13 16.71 -49.51 -40.37
N LEU A 14 16.92 -48.47 -39.55
CA LEU A 14 18.18 -47.77 -39.21
C LEU A 14 18.36 -46.43 -39.95
N SER A 15 17.98 -45.30 -39.35
CA SER A 15 18.65 -44.58 -38.24
C SER A 15 19.86 -43.78 -38.73
N GLY A 16 19.64 -42.47 -38.90
CA GLY A 16 20.67 -41.45 -39.07
C GLY A 16 20.10 -40.09 -38.65
N CYS A 17 20.68 -39.52 -37.60
CA CYS A 17 20.24 -38.35 -36.86
C CYS A 17 20.11 -37.08 -37.72
N GLY A 18 18.95 -36.44 -37.66
CA GLY A 18 18.75 -35.04 -38.02
C GLY A 18 18.39 -34.23 -36.79
N GLU A 19 19.15 -33.15 -36.54
CA GLU A 19 18.86 -32.12 -35.54
C GLU A 19 17.51 -31.46 -35.83
N ALA A 20 16.49 -31.89 -35.09
CA ALA A 20 15.23 -31.17 -34.97
C ALA A 20 15.33 -30.21 -33.78
N ARG A 21 15.46 -28.92 -34.10
CA ARG A 21 15.32 -27.78 -33.20
C ARG A 21 13.92 -27.84 -32.57
N ALA A 22 13.85 -28.23 -31.31
CA ALA A 22 12.59 -28.20 -30.56
C ALA A 22 12.10 -26.75 -30.45
N PRO A 23 10.82 -26.46 -30.74
CA PRO A 23 10.21 -25.22 -30.31
C PRO A 23 10.08 -25.29 -28.79
N GLY A 24 10.96 -24.56 -28.09
CA GLY A 24 10.87 -24.38 -26.65
C GLY A 24 9.48 -23.82 -26.32
N GLY A 25 8.73 -24.60 -25.55
CA GLY A 25 7.35 -24.33 -25.19
C GLY A 25 7.18 -22.94 -24.63
N GLY A 26 6.33 -22.15 -25.27
CA GLY A 26 5.66 -21.06 -24.60
C GLY A 26 4.90 -21.66 -23.43
N GLU A 27 5.30 -21.30 -22.21
CA GLU A 27 4.39 -21.32 -21.08
C GLU A 27 3.16 -20.51 -21.52
N GLN A 28 2.08 -21.23 -21.84
CA GLN A 28 0.74 -20.68 -21.77
C GLN A 28 0.51 -20.34 -20.31
N GLY A 29 0.93 -19.13 -19.92
CA GLY A 29 0.64 -18.56 -18.64
C GLY A 29 -0.86 -18.66 -18.41
N SER A 30 -1.25 -19.44 -17.40
CA SER A 30 -2.60 -19.59 -16.91
C SER A 30 -3.30 -18.23 -16.94
N GLY A 31 -4.21 -18.07 -17.91
CA GLY A 31 -4.89 -16.82 -18.23
C GLY A 31 -5.94 -16.47 -17.18
N ARG A 32 -5.52 -16.24 -15.93
CA ARG A 32 -6.36 -15.53 -14.98
C ARG A 32 -6.54 -14.10 -15.51
N PRO A 33 -7.79 -13.63 -15.68
CA PRO A 33 -8.02 -12.23 -16.04
C PRO A 33 -7.36 -11.33 -14.99
N SER A 34 -6.64 -10.31 -15.45
CA SER A 34 -6.06 -9.29 -14.57
C SER A 34 -7.20 -8.58 -13.84
N LEU A 35 -7.14 -8.50 -12.51
CA LEU A 35 -8.11 -7.70 -11.77
C LEU A 35 -7.85 -6.21 -12.06
N PRO A 36 -8.90 -5.36 -12.07
CA PRO A 36 -8.75 -3.94 -12.35
C PRO A 36 -8.01 -3.21 -11.21
N THR A 37 -7.57 -1.98 -11.53
CA THR A 37 -7.24 -0.98 -10.51
C THR A 37 -8.52 -0.23 -10.13
N VAL A 38 -8.79 -0.09 -8.84
CA VAL A 38 -9.88 0.75 -8.34
C VAL A 38 -9.30 2.06 -7.83
N VAL A 39 -9.89 3.19 -8.21
CA VAL A 39 -9.54 4.51 -7.68
C VAL A 39 -10.61 4.93 -6.69
N LEU A 40 -10.23 5.12 -5.43
CA LEU A 40 -11.07 5.73 -4.39
C LEU A 40 -10.73 7.21 -4.31
N SER A 41 -11.68 8.09 -4.60
CA SER A 41 -11.47 9.54 -4.63
C SER A 41 -12.44 10.31 -3.72
N ASP A 42 -12.11 11.58 -3.44
CA ASP A 42 -13.03 12.57 -2.86
C ASP A 42 -13.96 13.20 -3.93
N GLY A 43 -14.07 12.57 -5.10
CA GLY A 43 -14.85 13.07 -6.24
C GLY A 43 -14.01 13.81 -7.30
N GLN A 44 -12.69 13.91 -7.11
CA GLN A 44 -11.77 14.37 -8.15
C GLN A 44 -10.69 13.31 -8.42
N MET A 45 -10.59 12.83 -9.67
CA MET A 45 -9.46 11.99 -10.06
C MET A 45 -8.16 12.79 -10.00
N PRO A 46 -7.06 12.16 -9.55
CA PRO A 46 -5.74 12.74 -9.72
C PRO A 46 -5.48 12.86 -11.22
N THR A 47 -5.17 14.07 -11.66
CA THR A 47 -4.69 14.31 -13.02
C THR A 47 -3.18 14.41 -12.97
N PRO A 48 -2.42 13.60 -13.75
CA PRO A 48 -2.86 12.63 -14.76
C PRO A 48 -2.64 11.18 -14.31
N PHE A 49 -3.59 10.58 -13.60
CA PHE A 49 -3.65 9.11 -13.50
C PHE A 49 -4.29 8.56 -14.77
N ASP A 50 -3.44 8.17 -15.73
CA ASP A 50 -3.86 7.48 -16.95
C ASP A 50 -3.86 5.97 -16.70
N CYS A 51 -5.03 5.35 -16.89
CA CYS A 51 -5.20 3.91 -16.78
C CYS A 51 -4.59 3.13 -17.95
N GLY A 52 -3.90 3.80 -18.88
CA GLY A 52 -3.13 3.18 -19.96
C GLY A 52 -3.99 2.29 -20.87
N GLY A 53 -5.26 2.66 -21.07
CA GLY A 53 -6.22 1.87 -21.84
C GLY A 53 -6.81 0.65 -21.11
N THR A 54 -6.49 0.43 -19.83
CA THR A 54 -7.12 -0.59 -18.98
C THR A 54 -8.36 -0.05 -18.25
N THR A 55 -9.27 -0.93 -17.81
CA THR A 55 -10.44 -0.54 -17.02
C THR A 55 -10.04 -0.19 -15.60
N CYS A 56 -9.93 1.10 -15.29
CA CYS A 56 -10.04 1.57 -13.92
C CYS A 56 -11.50 1.77 -13.56
N ALA A 57 -11.88 1.36 -12.36
CA ALA A 57 -13.17 1.72 -11.78
C ALA A 57 -12.94 2.83 -10.76
N GLU A 58 -13.42 4.03 -11.07
CA GLU A 58 -13.47 5.12 -10.10
C GLU A 58 -14.70 4.96 -9.19
N ARG A 59 -14.51 5.20 -7.90
CA ARG A 59 -15.57 5.25 -6.89
C ARG A 59 -15.26 6.39 -5.92
N ALA A 60 -16.23 7.26 -5.69
CA ALA A 60 -16.14 8.21 -4.59
C ALA A 60 -16.18 7.45 -3.26
N LEU A 61 -15.43 7.93 -2.26
CA LEU A 61 -15.53 7.40 -0.91
C LEU A 61 -16.86 7.79 -0.26
N ASP A 62 -17.34 9.01 -0.54
CA ASP A 62 -18.65 9.46 -0.08
C ASP A 62 -19.76 8.60 -0.72
N GLY A 63 -20.61 8.03 0.14
CA GLY A 63 -21.65 7.09 -0.29
C GLY A 63 -21.14 5.75 -0.82
N PHE A 64 -19.89 5.35 -0.57
CA PHE A 64 -19.39 4.03 -0.98
C PHE A 64 -20.21 2.91 -0.33
N VAL A 65 -20.82 2.06 -1.14
CA VAL A 65 -21.56 0.87 -0.69
C VAL A 65 -20.85 -0.38 -1.17
N CYS A 66 -20.51 -1.24 -0.22
CA CYS A 66 -19.99 -2.57 -0.52
C CYS A 66 -21.14 -3.52 -0.85
N ASP A 67 -21.30 -3.87 -2.12
CA ASP A 67 -22.36 -4.76 -2.60
C ASP A 67 -21.82 -5.89 -3.48
N ALA A 68 -22.73 -6.76 -3.95
CA ALA A 68 -22.38 -7.89 -4.80
C ALA A 68 -21.83 -7.48 -6.18
N GLN A 69 -21.97 -6.21 -6.58
CA GLN A 69 -21.47 -5.67 -7.85
C GLN A 69 -20.10 -4.99 -7.68
N THR A 70 -19.62 -4.85 -6.45
CA THR A 70 -18.34 -4.23 -6.16
C THR A 70 -17.19 -5.12 -6.65
N PRO A 71 -16.37 -4.66 -7.62
CA PRO A 71 -15.35 -5.51 -8.21
C PRO A 71 -14.22 -5.77 -7.22
N ARG A 72 -13.62 -6.97 -7.31
CA ARG A 72 -12.31 -7.21 -6.71
C ARG A 72 -11.25 -6.43 -7.48
N ALA A 73 -10.26 -5.89 -6.77
CA ALA A 73 -9.19 -5.11 -7.37
C ALA A 73 -7.84 -5.79 -7.15
N GLU A 74 -6.89 -5.63 -8.07
CA GLU A 74 -5.50 -6.01 -7.79
C GLU A 74 -4.81 -4.94 -6.94
N ALA A 75 -5.10 -3.69 -7.28
CA ALA A 75 -4.58 -2.50 -6.62
C ALA A 75 -5.71 -1.49 -6.38
N VAL A 76 -5.62 -0.75 -5.28
CA VAL A 76 -6.43 0.42 -4.99
C VAL A 76 -5.52 1.65 -4.96
N VAL A 77 -5.92 2.71 -5.66
CA VAL A 77 -5.33 4.04 -5.53
C VAL A 77 -6.29 4.90 -4.74
N VAL A 78 -5.85 5.39 -3.58
CA VAL A 78 -6.58 6.36 -2.76
C VAL A 78 -6.07 7.73 -3.11
N SER A 79 -6.90 8.56 -3.74
CA SER A 79 -6.49 9.86 -4.26
C SER A 79 -7.38 10.99 -3.79
N GLY A 80 -6.75 12.09 -3.37
CA GLY A 80 -7.42 13.31 -2.96
C GLY A 80 -6.78 13.90 -1.71
N HIS A 81 -7.48 14.77 -1.01
CA HIS A 81 -6.91 15.45 0.16
C HIS A 81 -7.01 14.61 1.44
N SER A 82 -5.90 14.55 2.18
CA SER A 82 -5.86 13.96 3.53
C SER A 82 -4.99 14.78 4.46
N LEU A 83 -5.38 14.77 5.73
CA LEU A 83 -4.58 15.18 6.87
C LEU A 83 -5.05 14.31 8.04
N PRO A 84 -4.21 13.41 8.56
CA PRO A 84 -4.60 12.53 9.65
C PRO A 84 -5.25 13.29 10.81
N PRO A 85 -6.38 12.81 11.36
CA PRO A 85 -6.96 11.48 11.15
C PRO A 85 -8.00 11.38 10.01
N LEU A 86 -8.15 12.41 9.17
CA LEU A 86 -9.14 12.44 8.09
C LEU A 86 -8.51 12.16 6.72
N TYR A 87 -9.20 11.36 5.91
CA TYR A 87 -8.76 10.93 4.58
C TYR A 87 -9.90 11.05 3.59
N LEU A 88 -9.69 11.79 2.50
CA LEU A 88 -10.73 12.06 1.49
C LEU A 88 -12.02 12.63 2.07
N GLY A 89 -11.91 13.47 3.12
CA GLY A 89 -13.05 14.02 3.86
C GLY A 89 -13.77 13.02 4.78
N GLY A 90 -13.37 11.74 4.81
CA GLY A 90 -13.92 10.68 5.65
C GLY A 90 -12.98 10.24 6.79
N SER A 91 -13.44 9.26 7.57
CA SER A 91 -12.63 8.63 8.62
C SER A 91 -11.72 7.53 8.06
N ALA A 92 -10.68 7.19 8.82
CA ALA A 92 -9.80 6.05 8.53
C ALA A 92 -10.58 4.73 8.37
N GLU A 93 -11.58 4.50 9.22
CA GLU A 93 -12.42 3.29 9.22
C GLU A 93 -13.27 3.18 7.95
N ALA A 94 -13.87 4.30 7.51
CA ALA A 94 -14.67 4.32 6.29
C ALA A 94 -13.80 3.97 5.08
N LEU A 95 -12.62 4.57 4.98
CA LEU A 95 -11.65 4.27 3.92
C LEU A 95 -11.15 2.82 3.98
N ALA A 96 -10.76 2.34 5.17
CA ALA A 96 -10.28 0.96 5.34
C ALA A 96 -11.36 -0.08 5.02
N SER A 97 -12.62 0.19 5.35
CA SER A 97 -13.76 -0.66 5.00
C SER A 97 -13.96 -0.73 3.48
N ALA A 98 -13.90 0.41 2.78
CA ALA A 98 -13.98 0.45 1.33
C ALA A 98 -12.82 -0.33 0.66
N ILE A 99 -11.60 -0.17 1.18
CA ILE A 99 -10.42 -0.93 0.74
C ILE A 99 -10.61 -2.43 0.97
N ALA A 100 -11.05 -2.84 2.17
CA ALA A 100 -11.29 -4.24 2.50
C ALA A 100 -12.37 -4.86 1.59
N CYS A 101 -13.41 -4.09 1.23
CA CYS A 101 -14.47 -4.53 0.33
C CYS A 101 -13.94 -4.98 -1.03
N VAL A 102 -13.06 -4.18 -1.66
CA VAL A 102 -12.49 -4.52 -2.98
C VAL A 102 -11.32 -5.52 -2.87
N GLY A 103 -10.78 -5.74 -1.67
CA GLY A 103 -9.81 -6.79 -1.34
C GLY A 103 -8.52 -6.77 -2.16
N PRO A 104 -7.78 -5.65 -2.21
CA PRO A 104 -6.61 -5.52 -3.06
C PRO A 104 -5.38 -6.18 -2.44
N SER A 105 -4.38 -6.45 -3.30
CA SER A 105 -3.03 -6.83 -2.86
C SER A 105 -2.10 -5.63 -2.66
N LEU A 106 -2.45 -4.47 -3.25
CA LEU A 106 -1.71 -3.21 -3.17
C LEU A 106 -2.66 -2.04 -2.88
N VAL A 107 -2.27 -1.17 -1.95
CA VAL A 107 -2.91 0.11 -1.67
C VAL A 107 -1.89 1.21 -1.91
N VAL A 108 -2.18 2.13 -2.82
CA VAL A 108 -1.39 3.33 -3.08
C VAL A 108 -2.10 4.52 -2.45
N LEU A 109 -1.41 5.24 -1.57
CA LEU A 109 -1.91 6.45 -0.93
C LEU A 109 -1.39 7.67 -1.68
N ASP A 110 -2.12 8.07 -2.72
CA ASP A 110 -1.89 9.30 -3.49
C ASP A 110 -2.53 10.50 -2.78
N THR A 111 -2.04 10.74 -1.57
CA THR A 111 -2.60 11.75 -0.69
C THR A 111 -1.55 12.28 0.28
N CYS A 112 -1.71 13.54 0.67
CA CYS A 112 -0.80 14.18 1.61
C CYS A 112 -0.82 13.46 2.96
N TYR A 113 0.35 13.15 3.51
CA TYR A 113 0.49 12.59 4.86
C TYR A 113 -0.29 11.28 5.11
N GLY A 114 -0.72 10.59 4.04
CA GLY A 114 -1.58 9.41 4.15
C GLY A 114 -0.91 8.23 4.86
N PHE A 115 0.43 8.14 4.78
CA PHE A 115 1.20 7.08 5.42
C PHE A 115 1.35 7.33 6.94
N SER A 116 0.27 7.05 7.67
CA SER A 116 0.11 7.40 9.09
C SER A 116 -0.67 6.34 9.88
N THR A 117 -0.43 6.27 11.19
CA THR A 117 -0.96 5.19 12.04
C THR A 117 -2.48 5.11 12.11
N PRO A 118 -3.29 6.20 12.11
CA PRO A 118 -4.74 6.04 12.18
C PRO A 118 -5.29 5.21 11.01
N LEU A 119 -4.73 5.39 9.80
CA LEU A 119 -5.10 4.58 8.65
C LEU A 119 -4.55 3.15 8.75
N MET A 120 -3.29 2.97 9.17
CA MET A 120 -2.72 1.62 9.34
C MET A 120 -3.49 0.78 10.36
N GLU A 121 -3.89 1.39 11.48
CA GLU A 121 -4.74 0.76 12.50
C GLU A 121 -6.10 0.37 11.94
N ALA A 122 -6.72 1.24 11.15
CA ALA A 122 -8.00 0.95 10.50
C ALA A 122 -7.89 -0.19 9.48
N LEU A 123 -6.80 -0.24 8.69
CA LEU A 123 -6.53 -1.33 7.73
C LEU A 123 -6.33 -2.67 8.43
N VAL A 124 -5.58 -2.69 9.54
CA VAL A 124 -5.41 -3.89 10.38
C VAL A 124 -6.76 -4.35 10.93
N ARG A 125 -7.56 -3.46 11.52
CA ARG A 125 -8.90 -3.78 12.05
C ARG A 125 -9.85 -4.31 10.98
N ALA A 126 -9.76 -3.77 9.77
CA ALA A 126 -10.57 -4.20 8.63
C ALA A 126 -10.09 -5.53 8.01
N GLY A 127 -8.99 -6.12 8.50
CA GLY A 127 -8.46 -7.39 8.01
C GLY A 127 -7.85 -7.30 6.61
N VAL A 128 -7.37 -6.12 6.20
CA VAL A 128 -6.75 -5.91 4.89
C VAL A 128 -5.41 -6.65 4.83
N GLN A 129 -5.22 -7.44 3.77
CA GLN A 129 -3.98 -8.19 3.52
C GLN A 129 -3.29 -7.63 2.26
N ALA A 130 -2.74 -6.42 2.38
CA ALA A 130 -2.14 -5.69 1.26
C ALA A 130 -0.78 -5.11 1.61
N ARG A 131 0.03 -4.84 0.58
CA ARG A 131 1.12 -3.87 0.66
C ARG A 131 0.52 -2.47 0.57
N VAL A 132 0.98 -1.56 1.42
CA VAL A 132 0.63 -0.14 1.40
C VAL A 132 1.86 0.65 0.97
N VAL A 133 1.69 1.55 0.02
CA VAL A 133 2.72 2.52 -0.38
C VAL A 133 2.16 3.93 -0.27
N GLY A 134 2.94 4.86 0.28
CA GLY A 134 2.44 6.22 0.48
C GLY A 134 3.51 7.21 0.92
N SER A 135 3.11 8.48 0.97
CA SER A 135 3.96 9.57 1.43
C SER A 135 3.64 9.96 2.87
N ARG A 136 4.67 10.14 3.70
CA ARG A 136 4.62 10.84 4.99
C ARG A 136 4.76 12.36 4.88
N ARG A 137 4.73 12.89 3.65
CA ARG A 137 4.88 14.31 3.32
C ARG A 137 3.75 14.75 2.42
N GLN A 138 3.67 16.06 2.16
CA GLN A 138 2.81 16.61 1.13
C GLN A 138 3.12 15.95 -0.22
N VAL A 139 2.07 15.57 -0.94
CA VAL A 139 2.13 15.10 -2.32
C VAL A 139 1.93 16.32 -3.23
N PRO A 140 2.67 16.44 -4.35
CA PRO A 140 2.47 17.50 -5.33
C PRO A 140 1.02 17.59 -5.83
N GLY A 141 0.61 18.74 -6.36
CA GLY A 141 -0.77 18.96 -6.81
C GLY A 141 -1.16 18.04 -7.98
N GLU A 142 -0.19 17.64 -8.79
CA GLU A 142 -0.33 16.65 -9.86
C GLU A 142 -0.41 15.19 -9.38
N GLY A 143 -0.30 14.94 -8.07
CA GLY A 143 -0.32 13.61 -7.48
C GLY A 143 1.02 12.86 -7.53
N LEU A 144 0.97 11.55 -7.36
CA LEU A 144 2.11 10.65 -7.49
C LEU A 144 2.40 10.35 -8.96
N ARG A 145 3.67 10.00 -9.25
CA ARG A 145 4.09 9.52 -10.56
C ARG A 145 4.00 8.01 -10.62
N TYR A 146 3.30 7.49 -11.63
CA TYR A 146 3.12 6.07 -11.87
C TYR A 146 3.99 5.65 -13.06
N GLY A 147 5.04 4.87 -12.82
CA GLY A 147 5.89 4.34 -13.89
C GLY A 147 5.20 3.21 -14.68
N PRO A 148 5.73 2.82 -15.86
CA PRO A 148 5.13 1.78 -16.70
C PRO A 148 4.87 0.45 -15.96
N ALA A 149 5.80 0.06 -15.08
CA ALA A 149 5.67 -1.15 -14.28
C ALA A 149 4.46 -1.15 -13.32
N PHE A 150 3.88 0.01 -12.99
CA PHE A 150 2.64 0.05 -12.22
C PHE A 150 1.45 -0.57 -12.98
N LEU A 151 1.43 -0.46 -14.31
CA LEU A 151 0.37 -1.01 -15.16
C LEU A 151 0.76 -2.37 -15.76
N GLU A 152 2.04 -2.57 -16.05
CA GLU A 152 2.53 -3.74 -16.78
C GLU A 152 2.93 -4.90 -15.88
N ALA A 153 3.43 -4.62 -14.67
CA ALA A 153 3.94 -5.66 -13.79
C ALA A 153 2.80 -6.41 -13.11
N ARG A 154 3.04 -7.70 -12.85
CA ARG A 154 2.17 -8.49 -11.98
C ARG A 154 2.65 -8.38 -10.53
N GLY A 155 1.69 -8.16 -9.62
CA GLY A 155 1.94 -8.25 -8.19
C GLY A 155 2.30 -6.93 -7.50
N ALA A 156 1.95 -6.87 -6.21
CA ALA A 156 1.96 -5.64 -5.42
C ALA A 156 3.35 -4.99 -5.26
N ALA A 157 4.42 -5.78 -5.15
CA ALA A 157 5.77 -5.25 -4.93
C ALA A 157 6.26 -4.42 -6.12
N ALA A 158 6.31 -5.02 -7.31
CA ALA A 158 6.78 -4.35 -8.53
C ALA A 158 5.91 -3.14 -8.88
N ARG A 159 4.59 -3.26 -8.72
CA ARG A 159 3.67 -2.14 -8.96
C ARG A 159 3.89 -1.03 -7.95
N GLY A 160 4.01 -1.33 -6.67
CA GLY A 160 4.26 -0.34 -5.61
C GLY A 160 5.59 0.40 -5.77
N ASP A 161 6.66 -0.30 -6.15
CA ASP A 161 8.00 0.29 -6.32
C ASP A 161 8.10 1.22 -7.55
N ALA A 162 7.14 1.07 -8.48
CA ALA A 162 6.97 1.92 -9.65
C ALA A 162 6.23 3.24 -9.37
N VAL A 163 5.75 3.46 -8.14
CA VAL A 163 5.09 4.70 -7.72
C VAL A 163 6.07 5.61 -7.00
N ARG A 164 6.12 6.89 -7.37
CA ARG A 164 7.10 7.87 -6.87
C ARG A 164 6.48 9.21 -6.51
N ARG A 165 7.08 9.91 -5.53
CA ARG A 165 6.78 11.31 -5.23
C ARG A 165 7.87 12.19 -5.85
N GLY A 166 7.63 12.71 -7.06
CA GLY A 166 8.71 13.27 -7.87
C GLY A 166 9.73 12.16 -8.18
N ASP A 167 10.98 12.32 -7.74
CA ASP A 167 12.02 11.30 -7.90
C ASP A 167 12.24 10.47 -6.62
N GLU A 168 11.53 10.79 -5.53
CA GLU A 168 11.66 10.10 -4.24
C GLU A 168 10.85 8.80 -4.21
N ALA A 169 11.43 7.77 -3.57
CA ALA A 169 10.71 6.56 -3.20
C ALA A 169 9.68 6.86 -2.10
N LEU A 170 8.61 6.07 -2.11
CA LEU A 170 7.56 6.12 -1.09
C LEU A 170 7.90 5.21 0.09
N GLU A 171 7.25 5.48 1.21
CA GLU A 171 7.23 4.55 2.34
C GLU A 171 6.44 3.31 1.91
N SER A 172 6.91 2.13 2.32
CA SER A 172 6.27 0.88 1.95
C SER A 172 6.22 -0.10 3.10
N TRP A 173 5.03 -0.65 3.35
CA TRP A 173 4.78 -1.55 4.45
C TRP A 173 3.72 -2.58 4.06
N THR A 174 3.85 -3.81 4.54
CA THR A 174 2.80 -4.83 4.39
C THR A 174 1.98 -4.86 5.66
N VAL A 175 0.65 -4.83 5.55
CA VAL A 175 -0.23 -4.76 6.72
C VAL A 175 0.10 -5.88 7.73
N ASN A 176 0.56 -5.47 8.92
CA ASN A 176 1.03 -6.34 9.97
C ASN A 176 0.71 -5.76 11.36
N ALA A 177 -0.18 -6.40 12.10
CA ALA A 177 -0.64 -5.91 13.40
C ALA A 177 0.50 -5.82 14.45
N ASP A 178 1.43 -6.78 14.45
CA ASP A 178 2.49 -6.87 15.45
C ASP A 178 3.51 -5.75 15.28
N GLU A 179 3.92 -5.47 14.03
CA GLU A 179 4.80 -4.35 13.72
C GLU A 179 4.16 -3.01 14.08
N LEU A 180 2.87 -2.84 13.77
CA LEU A 180 2.14 -1.62 14.12
C LEU A 180 2.04 -1.43 15.64
N ASN A 181 1.72 -2.48 16.39
CA ASN A 181 1.65 -2.43 17.85
C ASN A 181 3.00 -2.10 18.48
N LEU A 182 4.09 -2.64 17.91
CA LEU A 182 5.45 -2.30 18.33
C LEU A 182 5.73 -0.82 18.09
N THR A 183 5.43 -0.29 16.90
CA THR A 183 5.58 1.13 16.57
C THR A 183 4.83 2.03 17.54
N LEU A 184 3.56 1.73 17.82
CA LEU A 184 2.74 2.52 18.74
C LEU A 184 3.30 2.48 20.17
N SER A 185 3.74 1.31 20.63
CA SER A 185 4.37 1.15 21.96
C SER A 185 5.67 1.94 22.08
N LEU A 186 6.48 1.97 21.01
CA LEU A 186 7.70 2.77 20.97
C LEU A 186 7.41 4.26 21.11
N VAL A 187 6.42 4.79 20.39
CA VAL A 187 6.00 6.20 20.50
C VAL A 187 5.41 6.50 21.88
N GLU A 188 4.62 5.58 22.43
CA GLU A 188 4.07 5.73 23.79
C GLU A 188 5.18 5.86 24.84
N ALA A 189 6.28 5.13 24.67
CA ALA A 189 7.44 5.19 25.56
C ALA A 189 8.38 6.39 25.34
N MET A 190 8.20 7.19 24.28
CA MET A 190 9.08 8.33 23.99
C MET A 190 8.91 9.46 25.03
N SER A 191 10.05 9.98 25.49
CA SER A 191 10.09 11.21 26.30
C SER A 191 9.64 12.43 25.49
N PRO A 192 9.25 13.54 26.15
CA PRO A 192 8.94 14.80 25.45
C PRO A 192 10.06 15.24 24.50
N GLU A 193 11.33 15.14 24.93
CA GLU A 193 12.49 15.49 24.10
C GLU A 193 12.59 14.60 22.86
N ALA A 194 12.40 13.29 23.01
CA ALA A 194 12.42 12.34 21.89
C ALA A 194 11.26 12.59 20.92
N LEU A 195 10.06 12.88 21.43
CA LEU A 195 8.91 13.28 20.61
C LEU A 195 9.23 14.55 19.82
N THR A 196 9.80 15.59 20.45
CA THR A 196 10.19 16.83 19.78
C THR A 196 11.24 16.60 18.69
N GLN A 197 12.23 15.74 18.93
CA GLN A 197 13.26 15.42 17.93
C GLN A 197 12.71 14.70 16.69
N ASN A 198 11.63 13.93 16.86
CA ASN A 198 11.01 13.16 15.79
C ASN A 198 9.82 13.89 15.13
N LEU A 199 9.49 15.11 15.56
CA LEU A 199 8.41 15.91 14.96
C LEU A 199 8.60 16.09 13.45
N GLN A 200 7.49 15.93 12.74
CA GLN A 200 7.38 16.32 11.34
C GLN A 200 7.42 17.84 11.28
N ARG A 201 8.44 18.41 10.64
CA ARG A 201 8.76 19.86 10.67
C ARG A 201 7.58 20.81 10.44
N VAL A 202 6.60 20.40 9.64
CA VAL A 202 5.46 21.23 9.22
C VAL A 202 4.18 20.99 10.02
N HIS A 203 4.14 19.97 10.89
CA HIS A 203 2.96 19.62 11.67
C HIS A 203 3.29 19.49 13.16
N PRO A 204 2.64 20.27 14.04
CA PRO A 204 3.03 20.39 15.44
C PRO A 204 2.71 19.15 16.30
N ASN A 205 2.02 18.15 15.74
CA ASN A 205 1.52 16.98 16.46
C ASN A 205 1.76 15.66 15.72
N LEU A 206 2.51 15.66 14.61
CA LEU A 206 2.82 14.43 13.88
C LEU A 206 4.29 14.06 14.12
N VAL A 207 4.53 12.84 14.57
CA VAL A 207 5.86 12.32 14.89
C VAL A 207 6.22 11.23 13.87
N ASN A 208 7.46 11.23 13.39
CA ASN A 208 7.99 10.15 12.57
C ASN A 208 8.39 8.96 13.45
N ALA A 209 7.89 7.76 13.13
CA ALA A 209 8.23 6.55 13.86
C ALA A 209 8.55 5.40 12.88
N PRO A 210 9.43 4.45 13.25
CA PRO A 210 9.72 3.29 12.40
C PRO A 210 8.54 2.32 12.35
N LEU A 211 8.26 1.73 11.18
CA LEU A 211 7.22 0.72 10.94
C LEU A 211 7.69 -0.27 9.88
N GLY A 212 8.10 -1.49 10.26
CA GLY A 212 8.40 -2.57 9.32
C GLY A 212 9.43 -2.23 8.23
N GLY A 213 10.42 -1.38 8.53
CA GLY A 213 11.41 -0.88 7.56
C GLY A 213 11.04 0.43 6.84
N ALA A 214 9.83 0.95 7.07
CA ALA A 214 9.38 2.27 6.64
C ALA A 214 9.33 3.27 7.81
N ILE A 215 9.00 4.53 7.51
CA ILE A 215 8.68 5.57 8.49
C ILE A 215 7.21 5.95 8.37
N VAL A 216 6.47 5.89 9.47
CA VAL A 216 5.05 6.24 9.57
C VAL A 216 4.87 7.51 10.40
N LEU A 217 3.81 8.28 10.09
CA LEU A 217 3.39 9.40 10.93
C LEU A 217 2.48 8.93 12.06
N VAL A 218 2.79 9.34 13.28
CA VAL A 218 1.99 9.05 14.47
C VAL A 218 1.46 10.37 15.04
N PRO A 219 0.14 10.57 15.09
CA PRO A 219 -0.44 11.70 15.81
C PRO A 219 -0.20 11.57 17.31
N VAL A 220 0.31 12.63 17.93
CA VAL A 220 0.59 12.68 19.36
C VAL A 220 -0.11 13.90 19.94
N VAL A 221 -0.82 13.69 21.05
CA VAL A 221 -1.53 14.78 21.75
C VAL A 221 -0.53 15.82 22.28
N ALA A 222 -0.90 17.10 22.22
CA ALA A 222 0.02 18.21 22.51
C ALA A 222 0.63 18.14 23.92
N GLU A 223 -0.11 17.58 24.88
CA GLU A 223 0.29 17.44 26.27
C GLU A 223 1.55 16.59 26.46
N ARG A 224 1.78 15.62 25.56
CA ARG A 224 2.95 14.73 25.59
C ARG A 224 4.27 15.45 25.29
N PHE A 225 4.21 16.63 24.66
CA PHE A 225 5.38 17.45 24.39
C PHE A 225 5.75 18.37 25.57
N ARG A 226 4.90 18.46 26.59
CA ARG A 226 5.22 19.25 27.79
C ARG A 226 6.20 18.46 28.64
N ARG A 227 7.30 19.10 29.04
CA ARG A 227 8.13 18.57 30.12
C ARG A 227 7.25 18.35 31.35
N ALA A 228 7.34 17.17 31.95
CA ALA A 228 6.82 16.98 33.29
C ALA A 228 7.54 18.00 34.19
N GLN A 229 6.88 19.10 34.51
CA GLN A 229 7.27 19.93 35.64
C GLN A 229 6.92 19.10 36.87
N THR A 230 7.76 18.12 37.19
CA THR A 230 7.59 17.35 38.40
C THR A 230 7.73 18.32 39.55
N LEU A 231 6.66 18.37 40.33
CA LEU A 231 6.55 18.93 41.66
C LEU A 231 7.76 18.52 42.52
N THR A 232 8.86 19.25 42.43
CA THR A 232 9.81 19.41 43.54
C THR A 232 9.42 20.66 44.30
N ASN A 233 8.20 20.67 44.85
CA ASN A 233 8.01 21.26 46.18
C ASN A 233 8.41 20.17 47.16
N VAL A 234 9.72 19.90 47.20
CA VAL A 234 10.34 19.25 48.35
C VAL A 234 10.06 20.18 49.51
N GLU A 235 9.33 19.65 50.48
CA GLU A 235 9.25 20.08 51.86
C GLU A 235 10.49 20.87 52.27
N ALA A 236 10.38 22.19 52.25
CA ALA A 236 11.36 23.08 52.83
C ALA A 236 10.61 23.96 53.83
N HIS A 237 11.09 23.92 55.08
CA HIS A 237 10.64 24.63 56.28
C HIS A 237 9.49 24.00 57.06
N ASP A 238 9.83 22.99 57.85
CA ASP A 238 9.52 23.07 59.30
C ASP A 238 10.72 22.51 60.09
N ASP A 239 11.85 23.22 60.01
CA ASP A 239 12.91 23.10 61.02
C ASP A 239 12.71 24.25 62.00
N GLY A 240 12.34 23.88 63.22
CA GLY A 240 11.94 24.79 64.28
C GLY A 240 12.96 25.86 64.62
N ALA A 241 12.43 26.92 65.22
CA ALA A 241 13.18 27.85 66.05
C ALA A 241 12.32 28.21 67.28
N PRO A 242 12.98 28.57 68.39
CA PRO A 242 12.61 28.18 69.77
C PRO A 242 11.47 28.96 70.44
#